data_AF-A0A925UHI1-F1
#
_entry.id   AF-A0A925UHI1-F1
#
_cell.length_a   1.000
_cell.length_b   1.000
_cell.length_c   1.000
_cell.angle_alpha   90.00
_cell.angle_beta   90.00
_cell.angle_gamma   90.00
#
_symmetry.space_group_name_H-M   'P 1'
#
loop_
_entity.id
_entity.type
_entity.pdbx_description
1 polymer ?
#
loop_
_entity_poly.entity_id
_entity_poly.type
_entity_poly.pdbx_seq_one_letter_code
_entity_poly.pdbx_strand_id
1 'polypeptide(L)'
;MKICSLLAAVIAAALPSLAQAAQPHQHGIARLDIAVEPTRITLRLESPLDNLLGFERAPRTDAERQRAAAAVAKLQAAAAMFRIDPAAQCKLATVELTSAALKLGKPDPKEEKAGHADIDADVSFDCVDATKAGYVDVGLFEFSYLQRLQVQVATPAGQFKRDLKRPAARIALKK
;
A
#
# COMPACT_ATOMS: atom_id res chain seq x y z
N MET A 1 7.09 71.85 -13.52
CA MET A 1 7.87 70.69 -14.01
C MET A 1 8.61 70.04 -12.84
N LYS A 2 8.19 68.86 -12.41
CA LYS A 2 8.99 67.91 -11.62
C LYS A 2 8.29 66.55 -11.73
N ILE A 3 8.94 65.66 -12.47
CA ILE A 3 8.42 64.37 -12.93
C ILE A 3 8.59 63.39 -11.77
N CYS A 4 7.49 62.84 -11.28
CA CYS A 4 7.49 61.80 -10.25
C CYS A 4 7.52 60.45 -10.96
N SER A 5 8.71 59.85 -11.06
CA SER A 5 8.90 58.53 -11.69
C SER A 5 8.33 57.42 -10.79
N LEU A 6 7.35 56.69 -11.31
CA LEU A 6 6.88 55.43 -10.73
C LEU A 6 7.95 54.34 -10.92
N LEU A 7 8.43 53.74 -9.82
CA LEU A 7 9.13 52.45 -9.86
C LEU A 7 8.09 51.32 -9.84
N ALA A 8 8.01 50.57 -10.93
CA ALA A 8 7.26 49.31 -10.98
C ALA A 8 8.09 48.19 -10.33
N ALA A 9 7.65 47.69 -9.18
CA ALA A 9 8.24 46.52 -8.54
C ALA A 9 7.70 45.24 -9.18
N VAL A 10 8.57 44.51 -9.89
CA VAL A 10 8.27 43.18 -10.44
C VAL A 10 8.42 42.16 -9.30
N ILE A 11 7.32 41.63 -8.79
CA ILE A 11 7.30 40.54 -7.81
C ILE A 11 7.47 39.22 -8.59
N ALA A 12 8.65 38.62 -8.52
CA ALA A 12 8.89 37.28 -9.04
C ALA A 12 8.26 36.25 -8.10
N ALA A 13 7.14 35.65 -8.51
CA ALA A 13 6.52 34.55 -7.80
C ALA A 13 7.36 33.28 -7.96
N ALA A 14 8.13 32.92 -6.92
CA ALA A 14 8.79 31.61 -6.85
C ALA A 14 7.72 30.53 -6.60
N LEU A 15 7.41 29.75 -7.63
CA LEU A 15 6.58 28.56 -7.49
C LEU A 15 7.39 27.49 -6.73
N PRO A 16 6.96 27.00 -5.55
CA PRO A 16 7.65 25.91 -4.90
C PRO A 16 7.53 24.67 -5.78
N SER A 17 8.66 24.11 -6.20
CA SER A 17 8.70 22.80 -6.83
C SER A 17 8.22 21.76 -5.81
N LEU A 18 7.04 21.17 -6.03
CA LEU A 18 6.58 19.99 -5.30
C LEU A 18 7.44 18.78 -5.70
N ALA A 19 8.68 18.74 -5.19
CA ALA A 19 9.48 17.53 -5.18
C ALA A 19 8.92 16.63 -4.07
N GLN A 20 7.94 15.80 -4.41
CA GLN A 20 7.49 14.72 -3.54
C GLN A 20 8.61 13.68 -3.46
N ALA A 21 9.48 13.80 -2.46
CA ALA A 21 10.54 12.83 -2.20
C ALA A 21 9.93 11.45 -1.93
N ALA A 22 10.51 10.40 -2.50
CA ALA A 22 10.22 9.03 -2.09
C ALA A 22 10.46 8.94 -0.57
N GLN A 23 9.43 8.54 0.17
CA GLN A 23 9.53 8.38 1.62
C GLN A 23 10.61 7.34 1.91
N PRO A 24 11.51 7.55 2.89
CA PRO A 24 12.47 6.52 3.26
C PRO A 24 11.70 5.27 3.71
N HIS A 25 11.87 4.19 2.95
CA HIS A 25 11.33 2.88 3.31
C HIS A 25 12.02 2.39 4.58
N GLN A 26 11.24 1.85 5.53
CA GLN A 26 11.78 1.20 6.71
C GLN A 26 11.66 -0.32 6.50
N HIS A 27 12.80 -1.00 6.47
CA HIS A 27 12.84 -2.46 6.41
C HIS A 27 12.02 -3.06 7.55
N GLY A 28 11.29 -4.12 7.23
CA GLY A 28 10.37 -4.79 8.13
C GLY A 28 9.03 -4.08 8.34
N ILE A 29 8.74 -2.97 7.65
CA ILE A 29 7.46 -2.24 7.76
C ILE A 29 6.75 -2.15 6.41
N ALA A 30 5.48 -2.55 6.38
CA ALA A 30 4.57 -2.31 5.25
C ALA A 30 3.41 -1.40 5.69
N ARG A 31 2.75 -0.78 4.70
CA ARG A 31 1.55 0.04 4.89
C ARG A 31 0.34 -0.64 4.26
N LEU A 32 -0.78 -0.65 4.96
CA LEU A 32 -2.05 -1.18 4.48
C LEU A 32 -3.16 -0.16 4.72
N ASP A 33 -3.77 0.32 3.66
CA ASP A 33 -4.98 1.12 3.74
C ASP A 33 -6.20 0.23 3.47
N ILE A 34 -7.26 0.39 4.26
CA ILE A 34 -8.53 -0.34 4.13
C ILE A 34 -9.66 0.67 4.06
N ALA A 35 -10.47 0.60 3.00
CA ALA A 35 -11.70 1.37 2.89
C ALA A 35 -12.93 0.45 2.88
N VAL A 36 -13.94 0.84 3.66
CA VAL A 36 -15.21 0.13 3.78
C VAL A 36 -16.33 1.00 3.20
N GLU A 37 -16.91 0.55 2.11
CA GLU A 37 -18.08 1.11 1.43
C GLU A 37 -19.27 0.13 1.58
N PRO A 38 -20.55 0.53 1.44
CA PRO A 38 -21.69 -0.33 1.78
C PRO A 38 -21.64 -1.77 1.23
N THR A 39 -21.18 -1.94 -0.01
CA THR A 39 -21.13 -3.24 -0.70
C THR A 39 -19.71 -3.63 -1.12
N ARG A 40 -18.68 -2.94 -0.64
CA ARG A 40 -17.30 -3.19 -1.07
C ARG A 40 -16.28 -2.89 0.02
N ILE A 41 -15.24 -3.71 0.09
CA ILE A 41 -14.03 -3.44 0.87
C ILE A 41 -12.85 -3.41 -0.09
N THR A 42 -12.07 -2.33 -0.05
CA THR A 42 -10.82 -2.20 -0.81
C THR A 42 -9.63 -2.16 0.15
N LEU A 43 -8.53 -2.76 -0.29
CA LEU A 43 -7.28 -2.81 0.43
C LEU A 43 -6.17 -2.38 -0.50
N ARG A 44 -5.30 -1.49 -0.03
CA ARG A 44 -4.09 -1.07 -0.73
C ARG A 44 -2.88 -1.38 0.15
N LEU A 45 -2.07 -2.34 -0.29
CA LEU A 45 -0.80 -2.68 0.35
C LEU A 45 0.32 -1.97 -0.39
N GLU A 46 1.20 -1.30 0.34
CA GLU A 46 2.47 -0.79 -0.16
C GLU A 46 3.59 -1.38 0.67
N SER A 47 4.56 -2.03 0.03
CA SER A 47 5.66 -2.69 0.74
C SER A 47 6.97 -2.65 -0.05
N PRO A 48 8.09 -2.33 0.62
CA PRO A 48 9.41 -2.71 0.15
C PRO A 48 9.48 -4.19 -0.21
N LEU A 49 10.19 -4.53 -1.28
CA LEU A 49 10.43 -5.92 -1.64
C LEU A 49 11.23 -6.67 -0.56
N ASP A 50 12.04 -5.98 0.25
CA ASP A 50 12.78 -6.59 1.36
C ASP A 50 11.85 -7.35 2.31
N ASN A 51 10.71 -6.75 2.66
CA ASN A 51 9.74 -7.34 3.57
C ASN A 51 9.22 -8.71 3.09
N LEU A 52 9.24 -8.97 1.78
CA LEU A 52 8.72 -10.18 1.16
C LEU A 52 9.84 -11.13 0.73
N LEU A 53 10.96 -10.59 0.23
CA LEU A 53 12.01 -11.33 -0.47
C LEU A 53 13.36 -11.33 0.26
N GLY A 54 13.59 -10.36 1.15
CA GLY A 54 14.87 -10.07 1.81
C GLY A 54 15.85 -9.28 0.94
N PHE A 55 15.36 -8.60 -0.11
CA PHE A 55 16.14 -7.70 -0.96
C PHE A 55 15.23 -6.71 -1.72
N GLU A 56 15.76 -5.54 -2.10
CA GLU A 56 15.02 -4.42 -2.73
C GLU A 56 15.44 -4.16 -4.17
N ARG A 57 15.68 -5.24 -4.93
CA ARG A 57 16.10 -5.19 -6.33
C ARG A 57 15.41 -6.27 -7.16
N ALA A 58 15.54 -6.20 -8.48
CA ALA A 58 15.12 -7.29 -9.35
C ALA A 58 15.88 -8.60 -9.00
N PRO A 59 15.20 -9.77 -9.06
CA PRO A 59 15.82 -11.07 -8.82
C PRO A 59 16.83 -11.41 -9.93
N ARG A 60 18.01 -11.89 -9.55
CA ARG A 60 19.15 -12.15 -10.46
C ARG A 60 19.44 -13.64 -10.62
N THR A 61 19.20 -14.44 -9.58
CA THR A 61 19.41 -15.90 -9.59
C THR A 61 18.10 -16.67 -9.74
N ASP A 62 18.17 -17.96 -10.07
CA ASP A 62 16.97 -18.80 -10.15
C ASP A 62 16.26 -18.94 -8.81
N ALA A 63 17.03 -19.06 -7.72
CA ALA A 63 16.48 -19.12 -6.37
C ALA A 63 15.72 -17.82 -6.01
N GLU A 64 16.27 -16.66 -6.38
CA GLU A 64 15.59 -15.37 -6.18
C GLU A 64 14.33 -15.24 -7.04
N ARG A 65 14.38 -15.69 -8.31
CA ARG A 65 13.22 -15.70 -9.20
C ARG A 65 12.10 -16.59 -8.67
N GLN A 66 12.43 -17.77 -8.16
CA GLN A 66 11.47 -18.68 -7.53
C GLN A 66 10.86 -18.08 -6.27
N ARG A 67 11.66 -17.44 -5.42
CA ARG A 67 11.16 -16.74 -4.22
C ARG A 67 10.22 -15.59 -4.60
N ALA A 68 10.57 -14.80 -5.61
CA ALA A 68 9.72 -13.73 -6.13
C ALA A 68 8.40 -14.28 -6.67
N ALA A 69 8.44 -15.33 -7.48
CA ALA A 69 7.22 -15.97 -8.01
C ALA A 69 6.33 -16.52 -6.88
N ALA A 70 6.90 -17.13 -5.84
CA ALA A 70 6.16 -17.62 -4.69
C ALA A 70 5.51 -16.48 -3.89
N ALA A 71 6.21 -15.35 -3.69
CA ALA A 71 5.65 -14.19 -3.02
C ALA A 71 4.49 -13.58 -3.82
N VAL A 72 4.65 -13.45 -5.14
CA VAL A 72 3.58 -12.99 -6.04
C VAL A 72 2.37 -13.91 -5.99
N ALA A 73 2.59 -15.23 -6.06
CA ALA A 73 1.49 -16.20 -5.97
C ALA A 73 0.72 -16.11 -4.64
N LYS A 74 1.42 -15.88 -3.52
CA LYS A 74 0.78 -15.65 -2.22
C LYS A 74 -0.10 -14.39 -2.22
N LEU A 75 0.40 -13.28 -2.77
CA LEU A 75 -0.37 -12.04 -2.86
C LEU A 75 -1.56 -12.17 -3.83
N GLN A 76 -1.40 -12.90 -4.94
CA GLN A 76 -2.50 -13.22 -5.86
C GLN A 76 -3.58 -14.08 -5.19
N ALA A 77 -3.21 -14.93 -4.23
CA ALA A 77 -4.14 -15.63 -3.34
C ALA A 77 -4.72 -14.71 -2.24
N ALA A 78 -5.15 -13.50 -2.62
CA ALA A 78 -5.53 -12.43 -1.70
C ALA A 78 -6.64 -12.83 -0.70
N ALA A 79 -7.57 -13.72 -1.08
CA ALA A 79 -8.60 -14.23 -0.17
C ALA A 79 -8.03 -15.05 1.01
N ALA A 80 -6.85 -15.68 0.84
CA ALA A 80 -6.14 -16.35 1.92
C ALA A 80 -5.35 -15.35 2.79
N MET A 81 -4.82 -14.29 2.15
CA MET A 81 -4.04 -13.23 2.81
C MET A 81 -4.89 -12.20 3.55
N PHE A 82 -6.12 -11.96 3.13
CA PHE A 82 -7.03 -10.99 3.70
C PHE A 82 -8.40 -11.64 3.93
N ARG A 83 -8.59 -12.18 5.13
CA ARG A 83 -9.84 -12.85 5.51
C ARG A 83 -10.76 -11.83 6.18
N ILE A 84 -11.76 -11.41 5.45
CA ILE A 84 -12.79 -10.48 5.94
C ILE A 84 -13.79 -11.24 6.81
N ASP A 85 -14.28 -10.58 7.86
CA ASP A 85 -15.37 -11.08 8.70
C ASP A 85 -16.54 -11.63 7.86
N PRO A 86 -16.90 -12.93 8.01
CA PRO A 86 -17.98 -13.56 7.26
C PRO A 86 -19.35 -12.88 7.39
N ALA A 87 -19.56 -12.07 8.44
CA ALA A 87 -20.78 -11.28 8.62
C ALA A 87 -21.09 -10.34 7.45
N ALA A 88 -20.06 -9.91 6.69
CA ALA A 88 -20.21 -9.06 5.52
C ALA A 88 -20.44 -9.82 4.19
N GLN A 89 -20.28 -11.14 4.20
CA GLN A 89 -20.47 -12.02 3.04
C GLN A 89 -19.68 -11.58 1.80
N CYS A 90 -18.43 -11.17 2.02
CA CYS A 90 -17.56 -10.69 0.95
C CYS A 90 -16.99 -11.83 0.09
N LYS A 91 -16.78 -11.54 -1.20
CA LYS A 91 -16.08 -12.38 -2.17
C LYS A 91 -14.97 -11.56 -2.82
N LEU A 92 -13.82 -12.18 -3.07
CA LEU A 92 -12.72 -11.54 -3.79
C LEU A 92 -13.19 -11.15 -5.19
N ALA A 93 -12.95 -9.89 -5.56
CA ALA A 93 -13.35 -9.33 -6.86
C ALA A 93 -12.13 -9.07 -7.74
N THR A 94 -11.19 -8.22 -7.29
CA THR A 94 -9.97 -7.90 -8.04
C THR A 94 -8.71 -8.05 -7.19
N VAL A 95 -7.60 -8.40 -7.86
CA VAL A 95 -6.24 -8.34 -7.31
C VAL A 95 -5.34 -7.79 -8.40
N GLU A 96 -4.78 -6.61 -8.16
CA GLU A 96 -3.83 -5.96 -9.06
C GLU A 96 -2.50 -5.80 -8.33
N LEU A 97 -1.44 -6.35 -8.90
CA LEU A 97 -0.09 -6.24 -8.37
C LEU A 97 0.76 -5.40 -9.30
N THR A 98 1.50 -4.47 -8.72
CA THR A 98 2.36 -3.54 -9.44
C THR A 98 3.75 -3.54 -8.83
N SER A 99 4.77 -3.71 -9.66
CA SER A 99 6.17 -3.65 -9.23
C SER A 99 7.09 -3.58 -10.45
N ALA A 100 7.87 -2.51 -10.57
CA ALA A 100 8.86 -2.38 -11.64
C ALA A 100 9.92 -3.50 -11.60
N ALA A 101 10.46 -3.80 -10.42
CA ALA A 101 11.53 -4.78 -10.27
C ALA A 101 11.08 -6.23 -10.54
N LEU A 102 9.79 -6.52 -10.34
CA LEU A 102 9.20 -7.82 -10.65
C LEU A 102 8.48 -7.86 -12.01
N LYS A 103 8.46 -6.74 -12.75
CA LYS A 103 7.78 -6.59 -14.04
C LYS A 103 6.29 -6.92 -13.97
N LEU A 104 5.62 -6.42 -12.94
CA LEU A 104 4.18 -6.61 -12.70
C LEU A 104 3.42 -5.31 -12.98
N GLY A 105 2.24 -5.44 -13.60
CA GLY A 105 1.34 -4.32 -13.84
C GLY A 105 1.96 -3.22 -14.72
N LYS A 106 1.48 -1.99 -14.50
CA LYS A 106 2.05 -0.77 -15.07
C LYS A 106 2.60 0.06 -13.90
N PRO A 107 3.88 -0.11 -13.52
CA PRO A 107 4.46 0.63 -12.40
C PRO A 107 4.39 2.13 -12.61
N ASP A 108 4.25 2.89 -11.51
CA ASP A 108 4.35 4.34 -11.58
C ASP A 108 5.75 4.69 -12.14
N PRO A 109 5.86 5.58 -13.14
CA PRO A 109 7.15 6.05 -13.66
C PRO A 109 8.14 6.53 -12.58
N LYS A 110 7.66 6.86 -11.38
CA LYS A 110 8.46 7.27 -10.22
C LYS A 110 9.13 6.10 -9.49
N GLU A 111 8.62 4.87 -9.59
CA GLU A 111 9.26 3.66 -9.03
C GLU A 111 10.64 3.42 -9.64
N GLU A 112 10.84 3.75 -10.92
CA GLU A 112 12.14 3.59 -11.60
C GLU A 112 13.24 4.49 -11.01
N LYS A 113 12.87 5.55 -10.28
CA LYS A 113 13.80 6.52 -9.67
C LYS A 113 13.94 6.38 -8.15
N ALA A 114 13.10 5.58 -7.51
CA ALA A 114 13.23 5.26 -6.10
C ALA A 114 14.39 4.26 -5.96
N GLY A 115 15.40 4.57 -5.14
CA GLY A 115 16.60 3.72 -4.98
C GLY A 115 16.33 2.32 -4.41
N HIS A 116 15.08 2.00 -4.05
CA HIS A 116 14.61 0.73 -3.51
C HIS A 116 13.39 0.26 -4.31
N ALA A 117 13.30 -1.04 -4.57
CA ALA A 117 12.17 -1.62 -5.28
C ALA A 117 11.02 -1.99 -4.34
N ASP A 118 9.81 -1.58 -4.72
CA ASP A 118 8.57 -1.85 -4.00
C ASP A 118 7.68 -2.86 -4.74
N ILE A 119 6.62 -3.27 -4.03
CA ILE A 119 5.43 -3.89 -4.59
C ILE A 119 4.19 -3.26 -3.96
N ASP A 120 3.26 -2.90 -4.84
CA ASP A 120 1.93 -2.47 -4.48
C ASP A 120 0.91 -3.57 -4.80
N ALA A 121 -0.11 -3.69 -3.96
CA ALA A 121 -1.26 -4.54 -4.22
C ALA A 121 -2.57 -3.78 -3.96
N ASP A 122 -3.38 -3.62 -5.00
CA ASP A 122 -4.74 -3.12 -4.90
C ASP A 122 -5.70 -4.32 -4.97
N VAL A 123 -6.44 -4.55 -3.90
CA VAL A 123 -7.34 -5.69 -3.73
C VAL A 123 -8.75 -5.18 -3.45
N SER A 124 -9.75 -5.74 -4.13
CA SER A 124 -11.15 -5.43 -3.83
C SER A 124 -11.96 -6.69 -3.54
N PHE A 125 -12.94 -6.53 -2.64
CA PHE A 125 -13.92 -7.54 -2.29
C PHE A 125 -15.31 -6.96 -2.47
N ASP A 126 -16.17 -7.67 -3.20
CA ASP A 126 -17.58 -7.35 -3.29
C ASP A 126 -18.33 -8.05 -2.15
N CYS A 127 -19.15 -7.29 -1.43
CA CYS A 127 -19.82 -7.71 -0.21
C CYS A 127 -21.33 -7.50 -0.32
N VAL A 128 -22.10 -8.33 0.39
CA VAL A 128 -23.55 -8.10 0.52
C VAL A 128 -23.82 -6.90 1.42
N ASP A 129 -23.10 -6.81 2.55
CA ASP A 129 -23.14 -5.67 3.47
C ASP A 129 -21.78 -5.56 4.18
N ALA A 130 -20.87 -4.78 3.61
CA ALA A 130 -19.53 -4.60 4.14
C ALA A 130 -19.52 -3.92 5.52
N THR A 131 -20.57 -3.16 5.87
CA THR A 131 -20.66 -2.45 7.15
C THR A 131 -20.83 -3.41 8.34
N LYS A 132 -21.21 -4.67 8.05
CA LYS A 132 -21.24 -5.74 9.05
C LYS A 132 -19.88 -6.32 9.37
N ALA A 133 -18.84 -6.05 8.58
CA ALA A 133 -17.51 -6.57 8.86
C ALA A 133 -16.94 -5.97 10.15
N GLY A 134 -16.68 -6.80 11.15
CA GLY A 134 -16.03 -6.38 12.39
C GLY A 134 -14.50 -6.33 12.29
N TYR A 135 -13.91 -7.10 11.37
CA TYR A 135 -12.46 -7.24 11.26
C TYR A 135 -11.99 -7.70 9.87
N VAL A 136 -10.68 -7.54 9.65
CA VAL A 136 -9.91 -8.22 8.59
C VAL A 136 -8.73 -8.92 9.25
N ASP A 137 -8.59 -10.23 9.02
CA ASP A 137 -7.39 -10.98 9.39
C ASP A 137 -6.36 -10.95 8.25
N VAL A 138 -5.11 -10.65 8.57
CA VAL A 138 -3.99 -10.55 7.62
C VAL A 138 -3.03 -11.73 7.73
N GLY A 139 -2.70 -12.33 6.59
CA GLY A 139 -1.69 -13.38 6.44
C GLY A 139 -0.27 -12.85 6.15
N LEU A 140 -0.09 -11.53 6.10
CA LEU A 140 1.16 -10.90 5.65
C LEU A 140 2.39 -11.25 6.51
N PHE A 141 2.20 -11.62 7.78
CA PHE A 141 3.31 -12.07 8.64
C PHE A 141 3.83 -13.47 8.30
N GLU A 142 3.26 -14.18 7.33
CA GLU A 142 3.92 -15.35 6.73
C GLU A 142 5.23 -14.98 6.01
N PHE A 143 5.37 -13.74 5.55
CA PHE A 143 6.64 -13.22 5.05
C PHE A 143 7.55 -12.92 6.24
N SER A 144 8.65 -13.66 6.39
CA SER A 144 9.50 -13.63 7.60
C SER A 144 10.18 -12.28 7.85
N TYR A 145 10.41 -11.49 6.80
CA TYR A 145 11.08 -10.20 6.90
C TYR A 145 10.11 -9.08 7.33
N LEU A 146 8.81 -9.23 7.10
CA LEU A 146 7.81 -8.28 7.59
C LEU A 146 7.62 -8.40 9.12
N GLN A 147 7.86 -7.29 9.83
CA GLN A 147 7.75 -7.22 11.30
C GLN A 147 6.56 -6.41 11.77
N ARG A 148 6.16 -5.40 10.99
CA ARG A 148 5.13 -4.44 11.36
C ARG A 148 4.27 -4.05 10.17
N LEU A 149 2.98 -3.88 10.42
CA LEU A 149 2.02 -3.38 9.46
C LEU A 149 1.37 -2.11 10.01
N GLN A 150 1.59 -0.99 9.35
CA GLN A 150 0.93 0.27 9.64
C GLN A 150 -0.39 0.30 8.87
N VAL A 151 -1.50 0.33 9.59
CA VAL A 151 -2.83 0.23 8.99
C VAL A 151 -3.56 1.55 9.11
N GLN A 152 -4.17 2.00 8.03
CA GLN A 152 -5.19 3.05 8.07
C GLN A 152 -6.52 2.46 7.64
N VAL A 153 -7.57 2.75 8.38
CA VAL A 153 -8.91 2.25 8.10
C VAL A 153 -9.84 3.44 7.91
N ALA A 154 -10.58 3.46 6.82
CA ALA A 154 -11.66 4.39 6.54
C ALA A 154 -12.98 3.62 6.48
N THR A 155 -13.93 3.97 7.34
CA THR A 155 -15.29 3.41 7.37
C THR A 155 -16.31 4.53 7.31
N PRO A 156 -17.61 4.24 7.09
CA PRO A 156 -18.67 5.25 7.19
C PRO A 156 -18.75 5.90 8.58
N ALA A 157 -18.28 5.21 9.62
CA ALA A 157 -18.20 5.74 11.00
C ALA A 157 -16.94 6.58 11.27
N GLY A 158 -16.05 6.72 10.27
CA GLY A 158 -14.86 7.55 10.32
C GLY A 158 -13.56 6.77 10.09
N GLN A 159 -12.44 7.51 10.18
CA GLN A 159 -11.10 7.00 9.93
C GLN A 159 -10.27 6.84 11.21
N PHE A 160 -9.35 5.88 11.20
CA PHE A 160 -8.39 5.64 12.27
C PHE A 160 -7.16 4.86 11.80
N LYS A 161 -6.14 4.83 12.65
CA LYS A 161 -4.91 4.06 12.42
C LYS A 161 -4.78 2.92 13.42
N ARG A 162 -4.07 1.86 13.02
CA ARG A 162 -3.65 0.74 13.86
C ARG A 162 -2.21 0.37 13.50
N ASP A 163 -1.46 -0.14 14.48
CA ASP A 163 -0.13 -0.70 14.26
C ASP A 163 -0.21 -2.17 14.66
N LEU A 164 0.04 -3.07 13.71
CA LEU A 164 0.11 -4.50 13.97
C LEU A 164 1.57 -4.90 14.01
N LYS A 165 1.97 -5.61 15.07
CA LYS A 165 3.28 -6.24 15.19
C LYS A 165 3.08 -7.75 15.23
N ARG A 166 3.98 -8.50 14.61
CA ARG A 166 3.98 -9.97 14.68
C ARG A 166 3.86 -10.43 16.16
N PRO A 167 3.00 -11.42 16.49
CA PRO A 167 2.15 -12.22 15.60
C PRO A 167 0.71 -11.68 15.45
N ALA A 168 0.40 -10.48 15.92
CA ALA A 168 -0.95 -9.93 15.85
C ALA A 168 -1.41 -9.79 14.39
N ALA A 169 -2.46 -10.51 14.01
CA ALA A 169 -2.90 -10.62 12.62
C ALA A 169 -4.32 -10.08 12.39
N ARG A 170 -5.02 -9.59 13.41
CA ARG A 170 -6.40 -9.09 13.28
C ARG A 170 -6.46 -7.57 13.33
N ILE A 171 -7.13 -6.98 12.33
CA ILE A 171 -7.44 -5.56 12.26
C ILE A 171 -8.91 -5.39 12.60
N ALA A 172 -9.23 -4.75 13.71
CA ALA A 172 -10.61 -4.36 14.01
C ALA A 172 -11.04 -3.20 13.10
N LEU A 173 -12.20 -3.33 12.45
CA LEU A 173 -12.79 -2.28 11.60
C LEU A 173 -13.68 -1.31 12.37
N LYS A 174 -13.92 -1.59 13.65
CA LYS A 174 -14.63 -0.71 14.59
C LYS A 174 -13.61 0.00 15.48
N LYS A 175 -13.93 1.24 15.86
CA LYS A 175 -13.12 2.01 16.80
C LYS A 175 -13.20 1.42 18.20
#